data_AF-A0A5Q4GQQ3-F1
#
_entry.id   AF-A0A5Q4GQQ3-F1
#
_cell.length_a   1.000
_cell.length_b   1.000
_cell.length_c   1.000
_cell.angle_alpha   90.00
_cell.angle_beta   90.00
_cell.angle_gamma   90.00
#
_symmetry.space_group_name_H-M   'P 1'
#
loop_
_entity.id
_entity.type
_entity.pdbx_description
1 polymer ?
#
loop_
_entity_poly.entity_id
_entity_poly.type
_entity_poly.pdbx_seq_one_letter_code
_entity_poly.pdbx_strand_id
1 'polypeptide(L)' 'SVEETENMAWWIEDMQKDLGLTIVMVEHDMSLVSRVSNRVLAIAEGKPLTEGTPAEVQANPDVIRAWLGDEDLG' A
#
# COMPACT_ATOMS: atom_id res chain seq x y z
N SER A 1 9.61 -3.58 14.12
CA SER A 1 8.82 -4.55 14.91
C SER A 1 7.35 -4.44 14.54
N VAL A 2 6.57 -5.53 14.51
CA VAL A 2 5.12 -5.51 14.16
C VAL A 2 4.36 -4.40 14.91
N GLU A 3 4.76 -4.11 16.14
CA GLU A 3 4.22 -3.05 16.99
C GLU A 3 4.36 -1.62 16.39
N GLU A 4 5.41 -1.34 15.62
CA GLU A 4 5.62 -0.04 14.96
C GLU A 4 4.63 0.16 13.81
N THR A 5 4.42 -0.88 12.99
CA THR A 5 3.48 -0.86 11.86
C THR A 5 2.03 -0.72 12.34
N GLU A 6 1.65 -1.39 13.43
CA GLU A 6 0.31 -1.28 14.01
C GLU A 6 0.03 0.11 14.59
N ASN A 7 1.01 0.71 15.26
CA ASN A 7 0.90 2.07 15.79
C ASN A 7 0.75 3.09 14.65
N MET A 8 1.51 2.95 13.57
CA MET A 8 1.37 3.81 12.38
C MET A 8 -0.02 3.71 11.76
N ALA A 9 -0.56 2.50 11.62
CA ALA A 9 -1.91 2.30 11.08
C ALA A 9 -2.98 3.01 11.93
N TRP A 10 -2.87 2.91 13.26
CA TRP A 10 -3.80 3.56 14.18
C TRP A 10 -3.80 5.09 14.05
N TRP A 11 -2.62 5.72 14.02
CA TRP A 11 -2.51 7.17 13.85
C TRP A 11 -3.09 7.67 12.52
N ILE A 12 -2.85 6.93 11.43
CA ILE A 12 -3.39 7.27 10.11
C ILE A 12 -4.91 7.21 10.11
N GLU A 13 -5.48 6.15 10.69
CA GLU A 13 -6.93 6.00 10.80
C GLU A 13 -7.57 7.07 11.69
N ASP A 14 -6.94 7.40 12.83
CA ASP A 14 -7.39 8.42 13.77
C ASP A 14 -7.40 9.81 13.09
N MET A 15 -6.32 10.19 12.43
CA MET A 15 -6.23 11.45 11.68
C MET A 15 -7.24 11.54 10.53
N GLN A 16 -7.50 10.45 9.81
CA GLN A 16 -8.53 10.44 8.78
C GLN A 16 -9.94 10.61 9.37
N LYS A 17 -10.25 9.89 10.45
CA LYS A 17 -11.59 9.88 11.06
C LYS A 17 -11.89 11.18 11.80
N ASP A 18 -10.94 11.70 12.56
CA ASP A 18 -11.18 12.81 13.48
C ASP A 18 -10.91 14.18 12.84
N LEU A 19 -10.01 14.24 11.86
CA LEU A 19 -9.61 15.50 11.21
C LEU A 19 -10.06 15.60 9.75
N GLY A 20 -10.61 14.53 9.16
CA GLY A 20 -11.06 14.50 7.77
C GLY A 20 -9.94 14.71 6.75
N LEU A 21 -8.69 14.40 7.12
CA LEU A 21 -7.52 14.66 6.29
C LEU A 21 -7.43 13.66 5.13
N THR A 22 -7.05 14.16 3.95
CA THR A 22 -6.61 13.29 2.85
C THR A 22 -5.14 12.93 3.06
N ILE A 23 -4.86 11.64 3.15
CA ILE A 23 -3.51 11.10 3.37
C ILE A 23 -3.04 10.41 2.09
N VAL A 24 -1.84 10.76 1.64
CA VAL A 24 -1.13 10.07 0.57
C VAL A 24 0.12 9.47 1.18
N MET A 25 0.29 8.16 1.01
CA MET A 25 1.39 7.39 1.59
C MET A 25 2.04 6.52 0.52
N VAL A 26 3.35 6.33 0.63
CA VAL A 26 4.13 5.43 -0.23
C VAL A 26 4.64 4.32 0.67
N GLU A 27 4.17 3.10 0.44
CA GLU A 27 4.54 1.95 1.26
C GLU A 27 4.75 0.69 0.43
N HIS A 28 5.59 -0.19 0.96
CA HIS A 28 5.83 -1.53 0.43
C HIS A 28 5.12 -2.59 1.28
N ASP A 29 4.77 -2.32 2.53
CA ASP A 29 4.03 -3.30 3.33
C ASP A 29 2.57 -3.42 2.84
N MET A 30 2.27 -4.50 2.11
CA MET A 30 0.94 -4.78 1.59
C MET A 30 -0.11 -5.00 2.69
N SER A 31 0.30 -5.41 3.89
CA SER A 31 -0.60 -5.57 5.04
C SER A 31 -1.05 -4.21 5.57
N LEU A 32 -0.13 -3.24 5.66
CA LEU A 32 -0.44 -1.86 6.04
C LEU A 32 -1.31 -1.20 4.97
N VAL A 33 -0.93 -1.31 3.69
CA VAL A 33 -1.69 -0.77 2.55
C VAL A 33 -3.13 -1.29 2.56
N SER A 34 -3.31 -2.60 2.76
CA SER A 34 -4.65 -3.21 2.83
C SER A 34 -5.48 -2.73 4.03
N ARG A 35 -4.83 -2.32 5.13
CA ARG A 35 -5.51 -1.91 6.36
C ARG A 35 -5.97 -0.45 6.30
N VAL A 36 -5.15 0.46 5.78
CA VAL A 36 -5.41 1.91 5.88
C VAL A 36 -5.78 2.60 4.58
N SER A 37 -5.63 1.94 3.41
CA SER A 37 -5.84 2.60 2.12
C SER A 37 -7.19 2.27 1.50
N ASN A 38 -7.93 3.29 1.04
CA ASN A 38 -9.16 3.10 0.28
C ASN A 38 -8.90 2.93 -1.23
N ARG A 39 -7.81 3.51 -1.73
CA ARG A 39 -7.34 3.44 -3.12
C ARG A 39 -5.83 3.26 -3.12
N VAL A 40 -5.32 2.46 -4.04
CA VAL A 40 -3.91 2.12 -4.19
C VAL A 40 -3.53 2.31 -5.65
N LEU A 41 -2.41 2.99 -5.87
CA LEU A 41 -1.74 3.10 -7.17
C LEU A 41 -0.46 2.28 -7.10
N ALA A 42 -0.38 1.20 -7.86
CA ALA A 42 0.84 0.43 -8.02
C ALA A 42 1.72 1.03 -9.11
N ILE A 43 3.00 1.19 -8.82
CA ILE A 43 4.01 1.73 -9.74
C ILE A 43 5.17 0.74 -9.82
N ALA A 44 5.63 0.44 -11.03
CA ALA A 44 6.86 -0.31 -11.27
C ALA A 44 7.68 0.38 -12.37
N GLU A 45 9.01 0.36 -12.26
CA GLU A 45 9.92 0.99 -13.22
C GLU A 45 9.57 2.46 -13.55
N GLY A 46 9.10 3.20 -12.54
CA GLY A 46 8.69 4.60 -12.70
C GLY A 46 7.40 4.81 -13.52
N LYS A 47 6.63 3.75 -13.79
CA LYS A 47 5.35 3.80 -14.53
C LYS A 47 4.20 3.24 -13.69
N PRO A 48 3.00 3.85 -13.76
CA PRO A 48 1.82 3.29 -13.14
C PRO A 48 1.46 1.94 -13.79
N LEU A 49 1.27 0.92 -12.97
CA LEU A 49 0.80 -0.40 -13.39
C LEU A 49 -0.73 -0.47 -13.36
N THR A 50 -1.31 -0.20 -12.20
CA THR A 50 -2.75 -0.31 -11.97
C THR A 50 -3.16 0.57 -10.79
N GLU A 51 -4.42 1.00 -10.78
CA GLU A 51 -5.03 1.73 -9.68
C GLU A 51 -6.37 1.06 -9.32
N GLY A 52 -6.67 0.95 -8.03
CA GLY A 52 -7.91 0.33 -7.55
C GLY A 52 -7.98 0.21 -6.04
N THR A 53 -8.88 -0.62 -5.53
CA THR A 53 -8.87 -1.03 -4.13
C THR A 53 -7.63 -1.88 -3.83
N PRO A 54 -7.19 -1.99 -2.55
CA PRO A 54 -6.06 -2.85 -2.20
C PRO A 54 -6.23 -4.29 -2.69
N ALA A 55 -7.44 -4.85 -2.60
CA ALA A 55 -7.72 -6.21 -3.05
C ALA A 55 -7.59 -6.38 -4.57
N GLU A 56 -8.09 -5.43 -5.36
CA GLU A 56 -7.96 -5.45 -6.83
C GLU A 56 -6.51 -5.32 -7.27
N VAL A 57 -5.75 -4.44 -6.61
CA VAL A 57 -4.33 -4.22 -6.90
C VAL A 57 -3.49 -5.44 -6.53
N GLN A 58 -3.73 -6.05 -5.37
CA GLN A 58 -3.01 -7.27 -4.94
C GLN A 58 -3.32 -8.48 -5.82
N ALA A 59 -4.55 -8.57 -6.35
CA ALA A 59 -4.92 -9.63 -7.28
C ALA A 59 -4.37 -9.41 -8.69
N ASN A 60 -3.80 -8.24 -8.99
CA ASN A 60 -3.31 -7.92 -10.34
C ASN A 60 -2.02 -8.72 -10.64
N PRO A 61 -2.01 -9.55 -11.72
CA PRO A 61 -0.84 -10.34 -12.08
C PRO A 61 0.42 -9.52 -12.37
N ASP A 62 0.31 -8.30 -12.88
CA ASP A 62 1.45 -7.39 -13.10
C ASP A 62 2.05 -6.90 -11.79
N VAL A 63 1.22 -6.66 -10.78
CA VAL A 63 1.66 -6.25 -9.43
C VAL A 63 2.38 -7.42 -8.74
N ILE A 64 1.82 -8.62 -8.84
CA ILE A 64 2.45 -9.85 -8.31
C ILE A 64 3.80 -10.10 -8.98
N ARG A 65 3.88 -9.94 -10.31
CA ARG A 65 5.14 -10.08 -11.05
C ARG A 65 6.18 -9.04 -10.64
N ALA A 66 5.79 -7.78 -10.48
CA ALA A 66 6.70 -6.73 -10.04
C ALA A 66 7.25 -7.01 -8.64
N TRP A 67 6.41 -7.50 -7.72
CA TRP A 67 6.84 -7.92 -6.37
C TRP A 67 7.80 -9.11 -6.37
N LEU A 68 7.52 -10.14 -7.18
CA LEU A 68 8.37 -11.33 -7.28
C LEU A 68 9.68 -11.07 -8.04
N GLY A 69 9.71 -10.07 -8.92
CA GLY A 69 10.90 -9.69 -9.69
C GLY A 69 11.96 -8.95 -8.85
N ASP A 70 11.55 -8.24 -7.79
CA ASP A 70 12.47 -7.56 -6.88
C ASP A 70 13.14 -8.54 -5.89
N GLU A 71 12.57 -9.73 -5.64
CA GLU A 71 13.23 -10.78 -4.83
C GLU A 71 14.41 -11.46 -5.56
N ASP A 72 14.51 -11.31 -6.89
CA ASP A 72 15.54 -11.95 -7.72
C ASP A 72 16.73 -11.01 -8.08
N LEU A 73 16.67 -9.75 -7.63
CA LEU A 73 17.78 -8.78 -7.73
C LEU A 73 18.53 -8.72 -6.39
N GLY A 74 19.34 -9.75 -6.16
CA GLY A 74 20.39 -9.76 -5.12
C GLY A 74 21.57 -8.83 -5.41
#